data_AF-A0A842PLT1-F1
#
_entry.id   AF-A0A842PLT1-F1
#
_cell.length_a   1.000
_cell.length_b   1.000
_cell.length_c   1.000
_cell.angle_alpha   90.00
_cell.angle_beta   90.00
_cell.angle_gamma   90.00
#
_symmetry.space_group_name_H-M   'P 1'
#
loop_
_entity.id
_entity.type
_entity.pdbx_description
1 polymer ?
#
loop_
_entity_poly.entity_id
_entity_poly.type
_entity_poly.pdbx_seq_one_letter_code
_entity_poly.pdbx_strand_id
1 'polypeptide(L)'
;MGILSKLTTDERRETPHIQDEVPADTTDHEVAWTAPADCTVEQLSLWAVPNSEDALRLRPVIRRVRGDPDNPESAEDTDIPSYGDGEKFITGEPDGDRYYVNAEMREGDQIVIIADNSNTDYGYRFRALPTVDYLGGIRRVIGGVF
;
A
#
# COMPACT_ATOMS: atom_id res chain seq x y z
N MET A 1 -6.93 34.43 20.23
CA MET A 1 -6.19 34.36 18.95
C MET A 1 -5.44 33.03 18.93
N GLY A 2 -6.06 31.86 18.87
CA GLY A 2 -7.05 31.40 17.90
C GLY A 2 -6.34 30.46 16.92
N ILE A 3 -6.01 29.25 17.39
CA ILE A 3 -5.13 28.22 16.77
C ILE A 3 -5.85 27.54 15.57
N LEU A 4 -6.65 28.30 14.82
CA LEU A 4 -7.58 27.82 13.80
C LEU A 4 -7.02 27.92 12.37
N SER A 5 -5.73 28.22 12.19
CA SER A 5 -5.15 28.52 10.87
C SER A 5 -4.30 27.40 10.25
N LYS A 6 -4.46 26.14 10.69
CA LYS A 6 -3.82 24.96 10.03
C LYS A 6 -4.80 23.87 9.59
N LEU A 7 -6.10 24.17 9.61
CA LEU A 7 -7.12 23.39 8.90
C LEU A 7 -7.35 24.02 7.52
N THR A 8 -6.29 24.11 6.72
CA THR A 8 -6.39 24.38 5.28
C THR A 8 -6.41 23.04 4.57
N THR A 9 -7.62 22.51 4.43
CA THR A 9 -8.13 21.76 3.28
C THR A 9 -7.26 21.89 2.03
N ASP A 10 -6.71 20.79 1.50
CA ASP A 10 -6.81 20.43 0.06
C ASP A 10 -6.16 19.12 -0.42
N GLU A 11 -5.84 18.12 0.41
CA GLU A 11 -5.59 16.76 -0.10
C GLU A 11 -6.71 15.81 0.33
N ARG A 12 -7.83 15.96 -0.37
CA ARG A 12 -9.10 15.24 -0.15
C ARG A 12 -8.96 13.73 -0.34
N ARG A 13 -8.05 13.31 -1.20
CA ARG A 13 -7.59 11.93 -1.42
C ARG A 13 -6.21 12.01 -2.04
N GLU A 14 -5.30 11.14 -1.62
CA GLU A 14 -3.98 11.01 -2.20
C GLU A 14 -3.83 9.60 -2.78
N THR A 15 -3.02 9.47 -3.82
CA THR A 15 -2.63 8.17 -4.36
C THR A 15 -1.11 8.13 -4.43
N PRO A 16 -0.42 7.88 -3.31
CA PRO A 16 1.02 7.86 -3.29
C PRO A 16 1.53 6.75 -4.21
N HIS A 17 2.70 6.99 -4.79
CA HIS A 17 3.27 6.11 -5.79
C HIS A 17 4.45 5.35 -5.22
N ILE A 18 4.26 4.03 -5.06
CA ILE A 18 5.31 3.11 -4.66
C ILE A 18 5.80 2.43 -5.93
N GLN A 19 7.05 2.66 -6.32
CA GLN A 19 7.63 2.01 -7.48
C GLN A 19 9.09 1.72 -7.19
N ASP A 20 9.52 0.50 -7.44
CA ASP A 20 10.92 0.14 -7.36
C ASP A 20 11.29 -0.99 -8.32
N GLU A 21 12.59 -1.15 -8.51
CA GLU A 21 13.19 -2.30 -9.17
C GLU A 21 13.61 -3.34 -8.12
N VAL A 22 13.06 -4.53 -8.25
CA VAL A 22 13.43 -5.71 -7.47
C VAL A 22 14.58 -6.39 -8.21
N PRO A 23 15.80 -6.40 -7.63
CA PRO A 23 16.95 -7.01 -8.30
C PRO A 23 16.74 -8.50 -8.57
N ALA A 24 17.54 -9.05 -9.47
CA ALA A 24 17.57 -10.50 -9.71
C ALA A 24 17.94 -11.25 -8.43
N ASP A 25 17.41 -12.47 -8.28
CA ASP A 25 17.72 -13.40 -7.18
C ASP A 25 17.60 -12.76 -5.78
N THR A 26 16.54 -11.99 -5.56
CA THR A 26 16.30 -11.26 -4.32
C THR A 26 15.05 -11.77 -3.62
N THR A 27 15.14 -11.97 -2.31
CA THR A 27 14.03 -12.38 -1.44
C THR A 27 13.78 -11.29 -0.41
N ASP A 28 12.53 -11.09 -0.02
CA ASP A 28 12.10 -10.10 0.97
C ASP A 28 12.57 -8.66 0.64
N HIS A 29 12.56 -8.28 -0.64
CA HIS A 29 12.82 -6.88 -1.03
C HIS A 29 11.64 -6.02 -0.61
N GLU A 30 11.85 -5.11 0.33
CA GLU A 30 10.79 -4.28 0.88
C GLU A 30 10.81 -2.86 0.33
N VAL A 31 9.64 -2.38 -0.08
CA VAL A 31 9.42 -0.97 -0.38
C VAL A 31 8.19 -0.51 0.36
N ALA A 32 8.34 0.57 1.13
CA ALA A 32 7.31 1.05 2.02
C ALA A 32 6.88 2.48 1.67
N TRP A 33 5.58 2.73 1.79
CA TRP A 33 5.03 4.06 1.97
C TRP A 33 4.64 4.24 3.43
N THR A 34 5.07 5.35 4.03
CA THR A 34 4.74 5.72 5.41
C THR A 34 3.60 6.74 5.41
N ALA A 35 2.55 6.46 6.18
CA ALA A 35 1.44 7.37 6.38
C ALA A 35 1.91 8.67 7.05
N PRO A 36 1.80 9.83 6.38
CA PRO A 36 2.28 11.11 6.92
C PRO A 36 1.35 11.69 7.99
N ALA A 37 0.14 11.16 8.12
CA ALA A 37 -0.88 11.53 9.09
C ALA A 37 -1.90 10.39 9.24
N ASP A 38 -2.76 10.45 10.26
CA ASP A 38 -3.88 9.51 10.41
C ASP A 38 -4.78 9.50 9.15
N CYS A 39 -5.00 8.32 8.57
CA CYS A 39 -5.71 8.15 7.31
C CYS A 39 -6.44 6.82 7.20
N THR A 40 -7.26 6.67 6.17
CA THR A 40 -7.81 5.37 5.75
C THR A 40 -7.24 4.99 4.39
N VAL A 41 -6.67 3.80 4.26
CA VAL A 41 -6.35 3.23 2.95
C VAL A 41 -7.54 2.42 2.49
N GLU A 42 -8.23 2.91 1.46
CA GLU A 42 -9.43 2.27 0.92
C GLU A 42 -9.05 1.07 0.03
N GLN A 43 -8.03 1.26 -0.79
CA GLN A 43 -7.63 0.32 -1.82
C GLN A 43 -6.12 0.36 -2.03
N LEU A 44 -5.55 -0.74 -2.53
CA LEU A 44 -4.23 -0.79 -3.11
C LEU A 44 -4.33 -1.43 -4.49
N SER A 45 -3.84 -0.75 -5.52
CA SER A 45 -3.66 -1.34 -6.84
C SER A 45 -2.20 -1.65 -7.06
N LEU A 46 -1.90 -2.85 -7.55
CA LEU A 46 -0.55 -3.36 -7.72
C LEU A 46 -0.36 -3.88 -9.15
N TRP A 47 0.72 -3.46 -9.80
CA TRP A 47 1.09 -3.91 -11.13
C TRP A 47 2.50 -4.44 -11.11
N ALA A 48 2.69 -5.60 -11.75
CA ALA A 48 4.00 -6.11 -12.12
C ALA A 48 4.23 -5.89 -13.62
N VAL A 49 5.49 -5.88 -14.06
CA VAL A 49 5.81 -5.86 -15.48
C VAL A 49 5.22 -7.13 -16.15
N PRO A 50 4.56 -7.04 -17.32
CA PRO A 50 4.05 -8.22 -18.01
C PRO A 50 5.14 -9.27 -18.27
N ASN A 51 4.81 -10.56 -18.14
CA ASN A 51 5.74 -11.71 -18.22
C ASN A 51 6.68 -11.86 -17.01
N SER A 52 6.41 -11.18 -15.88
CA SER A 52 7.10 -11.41 -14.62
C SER A 52 6.32 -12.29 -13.65
N GLU A 53 5.13 -12.76 -14.01
CA GLU A 53 4.16 -13.41 -13.11
C GLU A 53 4.70 -14.71 -12.48
N ASP A 54 5.56 -15.44 -13.21
CA ASP A 54 6.16 -16.69 -12.73
C ASP A 54 7.41 -16.46 -11.87
N ALA A 55 8.00 -15.26 -11.93
CA ALA A 55 9.30 -14.97 -11.31
C ALA A 55 9.24 -13.91 -10.21
N LEU A 56 8.31 -12.97 -10.30
CA LEU A 56 8.11 -11.89 -9.35
C LEU A 56 6.84 -12.16 -8.54
N ARG A 57 7.02 -12.38 -7.24
CA ARG A 57 5.91 -12.48 -6.29
C ARG A 57 5.87 -11.22 -5.46
N LEU A 58 4.70 -10.61 -5.37
CA LEU A 58 4.48 -9.40 -4.59
C LEU A 58 3.45 -9.69 -3.50
N ARG A 59 3.76 -9.29 -2.27
CA ARG A 59 2.90 -9.49 -1.11
C ARG A 59 2.75 -8.17 -0.35
N PRO A 60 1.59 -7.49 -0.48
CA PRO A 60 1.34 -6.27 0.26
C PRO A 60 0.94 -6.56 1.71
N VAL A 61 1.54 -5.83 2.65
CA VAL A 61 1.23 -5.90 4.08
C VAL A 61 1.07 -4.50 4.66
N ILE A 62 0.27 -4.41 5.73
CA ILE A 62 0.19 -3.21 6.57
C ILE A 62 1.12 -3.44 7.75
N ARG A 63 2.15 -2.61 7.88
CA ARG A 63 3.09 -2.64 9.01
C ARG A 63 2.70 -1.56 10.01
N ARG A 64 2.29 -1.98 11.20
CA ARG A 64 1.94 -1.08 12.31
C ARG A 64 3.12 -0.92 13.24
N VAL A 65 3.64 0.30 13.36
CA VAL A 65 4.79 0.58 14.23
C VAL A 65 4.28 0.83 15.64
N ARG A 66 4.19 -0.21 16.48
CA ARG A 66 3.79 -0.10 17.89
C ARG A 66 5.01 -0.02 18.80
N GLY A 67 5.76 1.06 18.74
CA GLY A 67 6.93 1.24 19.62
C GLY A 67 7.92 2.26 19.11
N ASP A 68 9.08 2.30 19.79
CA ASP A 68 10.22 3.15 19.46
C ASP A 68 10.57 3.01 17.95
N PRO A 69 10.59 4.11 17.17
CA PRO A 69 10.85 4.07 15.73
C PRO A 69 12.22 3.47 15.36
N ASP A 70 13.14 3.33 16.33
CA ASP A 70 14.45 2.72 16.16
C ASP A 70 14.48 1.20 16.46
N ASN A 71 13.36 0.58 16.86
CA ASN A 71 13.30 -0.86 17.17
C ASN A 71 12.33 -1.65 16.25
N PRO A 72 12.84 -2.28 15.17
CA PRO A 72 12.03 -2.99 14.18
C PRO A 72 11.29 -4.23 14.72
N GLU A 73 11.68 -4.77 15.88
CA GLU A 73 10.97 -5.90 16.52
C GLU A 73 9.60 -5.51 17.11
N SER A 74 9.27 -4.22 17.13
CA SER A 74 7.99 -3.70 17.66
C SER A 74 6.90 -3.58 16.59
N ALA A 75 7.21 -3.94 15.34
CA ALA A 75 6.31 -3.81 14.21
C ALA A 75 5.39 -5.04 14.07
N GLU A 76 4.09 -4.80 13.88
CA GLU A 76 3.10 -5.84 13.62
C GLU A 76 2.69 -5.79 12.14
N ASP A 77 3.09 -6.80 11.38
CA ASP A 77 2.69 -6.95 9.96
C ASP A 77 1.35 -7.67 9.87
N THR A 78 0.40 -7.05 9.17
CA THR A 78 -0.90 -7.63 8.85
C THR A 78 -1.01 -7.78 7.34
N ASP A 79 -1.21 -9.00 6.86
CA ASP A 79 -1.42 -9.25 5.42
C ASP A 79 -2.67 -8.53 4.92
N ILE A 80 -2.58 -7.90 3.74
CA ILE A 80 -3.74 -7.32 3.07
C ILE A 80 -4.48 -8.47 2.37
N PRO A 81 -5.74 -8.76 2.71
CA PRO A 81 -6.48 -9.84 2.07
C PRO A 81 -6.68 -9.55 0.56
N SER A 82 -6.34 -10.53 -0.27
CA SER A 82 -6.71 -10.55 -1.69
C SER A 82 -8.05 -11.24 -1.87
N TYR A 83 -9.04 -10.54 -2.43
CA TYR A 83 -10.38 -11.09 -2.67
C TYR A 83 -10.59 -11.60 -4.11
N GLY A 84 -9.56 -11.61 -4.95
CA GLY A 84 -9.63 -12.12 -6.33
C GLY A 84 -10.57 -11.34 -7.27
N ASP A 85 -10.65 -11.82 -8.52
CA ASP A 85 -11.21 -11.18 -9.73
C ASP A 85 -12.75 -10.97 -9.74
N GLY A 86 -13.32 -10.33 -8.72
CA GLY A 86 -14.77 -10.07 -8.64
C GLY A 86 -15.33 -9.16 -9.73
N GLU A 87 -14.49 -8.37 -10.43
CA GLU A 87 -14.92 -7.45 -11.48
C GLU A 87 -13.91 -7.42 -12.64
N LYS A 88 -14.06 -8.32 -13.63
CA LYS A 88 -13.31 -8.22 -14.91
C LYS A 88 -14.03 -7.29 -15.87
N PHE A 89 -13.61 -6.02 -15.93
CA PHE A 89 -13.89 -5.16 -17.08
C PHE A 89 -12.62 -5.12 -17.93
N ILE A 90 -12.70 -5.59 -19.19
CA ILE A 90 -11.56 -5.58 -20.13
C ILE A 90 -11.33 -4.14 -20.58
N THR A 91 -10.54 -3.38 -19.81
CA THR A 91 -9.85 -2.18 -20.30
C THR A 91 -8.45 -2.60 -20.74
N GLY A 92 -7.99 -2.22 -21.92
CA GLY A 92 -6.73 -2.70 -22.53
C GLY A 92 -5.42 -2.28 -21.83
N GLU A 93 -5.48 -1.94 -20.55
CA GLU A 93 -4.32 -1.84 -19.65
C GLU A 93 -4.16 -3.20 -18.95
N PRO A 94 -2.93 -3.66 -18.64
CA PRO A 94 -2.78 -4.85 -17.79
C PRO A 94 -3.53 -4.59 -16.47
N ASP A 95 -4.58 -5.38 -16.22
CA ASP A 95 -5.35 -5.31 -14.97
C ASP A 95 -4.37 -5.53 -13.82
N GLY A 96 -4.10 -4.47 -13.07
CA GLY A 96 -3.32 -4.58 -11.84
C GLY A 96 -4.17 -5.27 -10.78
N ASP A 97 -3.53 -6.09 -9.95
CA ASP A 97 -4.18 -6.73 -8.82
C ASP A 97 -4.75 -5.64 -7.91
N ARG A 98 -6.06 -5.72 -7.67
CA ARG A 98 -6.79 -4.76 -6.84
C ARG A 98 -7.08 -5.38 -5.48
N TYR A 99 -6.56 -4.75 -4.44
CA TYR A 99 -6.76 -5.13 -3.05
C TYR A 99 -7.71 -4.13 -2.38
N TYR A 100 -8.79 -4.64 -1.79
CA TYR A 100 -9.69 -3.85 -0.94
C TYR A 100 -9.15 -3.86 0.48
N VAL A 101 -8.51 -2.75 0.87
CA VAL A 101 -7.77 -2.65 2.12
C VAL A 101 -8.71 -2.22 3.24
N ASN A 102 -9.46 -1.13 3.04
CA ASN A 102 -10.35 -0.49 4.03
C ASN A 102 -9.76 -0.45 5.46
N ALA A 103 -8.46 -0.15 5.56
CA ALA A 103 -7.74 -0.16 6.83
C ALA A 103 -7.48 1.25 7.34
N GLU A 104 -7.69 1.42 8.64
CA GLU A 104 -7.30 2.61 9.36
C GLU A 104 -5.80 2.56 9.67
N MET A 105 -5.11 3.63 9.32
CA MET A 105 -3.68 3.82 9.55
C MET A 105 -3.47 5.06 10.41
N ARG A 106 -2.54 4.96 11.35
CA ARG A 106 -2.05 6.09 12.13
C ARG A 106 -0.86 6.73 11.45
N GLU A 107 -0.56 7.97 11.80
CA GLU A 107 0.73 8.59 11.45
C GLU A 107 1.89 7.64 11.81
N GLY A 108 2.75 7.36 10.82
CA GLY A 108 3.89 6.44 10.97
C GLY A 108 3.63 4.97 10.63
N ASP A 109 2.37 4.54 10.49
CA ASP A 109 2.06 3.20 9.95
C ASP A 109 2.47 3.12 8.47
N GLN A 110 2.73 1.91 7.97
CA GLN A 110 3.26 1.71 6.62
C GLN A 110 2.44 0.73 5.79
N ILE A 111 2.35 1.01 4.49
CA ILE A 111 2.01 0.01 3.47
C ILE A 111 3.33 -0.48 2.91
N VAL A 112 3.63 -1.76 3.09
CA VAL A 112 4.88 -2.39 2.63
C VAL A 112 4.55 -3.38 1.53
N ILE A 113 5.26 -3.27 0.42
CA ILE A 113 5.25 -4.27 -0.64
C ILE A 113 6.50 -5.11 -0.45
N ILE A 114 6.29 -6.38 -0.09
CA ILE A 114 7.37 -7.37 0.04
C ILE A 114 7.44 -8.11 -1.29
N ALA A 115 8.61 -8.13 -1.91
CA ALA A 115 8.81 -8.71 -3.22
C ALA A 115 9.90 -9.78 -3.22
N ASP A 116 9.58 -10.91 -3.86
CA ASP A 116 10.52 -11.98 -4.15
C ASP A 116 10.71 -12.08 -5.67
N ASN A 117 11.96 -11.98 -6.13
CA ASN A 117 12.33 -12.20 -7.52
C ASN A 117 13.21 -13.45 -7.63
N SER A 118 12.63 -14.54 -8.13
CA SER A 118 13.34 -15.80 -8.34
C SER A 118 14.07 -15.89 -9.68
N ASN A 119 14.03 -14.84 -10.52
CA ASN A 119 14.80 -14.79 -11.76
C ASN A 119 16.24 -14.37 -11.46
N THR A 120 17.21 -15.12 -11.99
CA THR A 120 18.64 -14.88 -11.77
C THR A 120 19.25 -13.87 -12.75
N ASP A 121 18.57 -13.62 -13.87
CA ASP A 121 19.14 -12.91 -15.01
C ASP A 121 18.59 -11.48 -15.15
N TYR A 122 17.40 -11.22 -14.61
CA TYR A 122 16.69 -9.95 -14.78
C TYR A 122 16.11 -9.40 -13.47
N GLY A 123 16.27 -8.10 -13.27
CA GLY A 123 15.48 -7.35 -12.30
C GLY A 123 14.11 -7.01 -12.88
N TYR A 124 13.08 -7.02 -12.04
CA TYR A 124 11.73 -6.64 -12.42
C TYR A 124 11.28 -5.40 -11.68
N ARG A 125 10.37 -4.64 -12.30
CA ARG A 125 9.75 -3.49 -11.65
C ARG A 125 8.33 -3.80 -11.26
N PHE A 126 7.89 -3.20 -10.17
CA PHE A 126 6.48 -3.16 -9.82
C PHE A 126 6.05 -1.73 -9.55
N ARG A 127 4.75 -1.54 -9.55
CA ARG A 127 4.09 -0.29 -9.21
C ARG A 127 2.95 -0.59 -8.25
N ALA A 128 2.86 0.16 -7.16
CA ALA A 128 1.77 0.12 -6.21
C ALA A 128 1.19 1.53 -6.03
N LEU A 129 -0.13 1.62 -6.04
CA LEU A 129 -0.91 2.83 -5.86
C LEU A 129 -1.97 2.58 -4.76
N PRO A 130 -1.65 2.82 -3.49
CA PRO A 130 -2.67 2.91 -2.45
C PRO A 130 -3.56 4.14 -2.68
N THR A 131 -4.86 4.00 -2.43
CA THR A 131 -5.83 5.12 -2.41
C THR A 131 -6.07 5.50 -0.96
N VAL A 132 -5.62 6.69 -0.59
CA VAL A 132 -5.61 7.21 0.78
C VAL A 132 -6.66 8.30 0.94
N ASP A 133 -7.54 8.16 1.93
CA ASP A 133 -8.51 9.18 2.34
C ASP A 133 -8.12 9.76 3.71
N TYR A 134 -7.83 11.06 3.73
CA TYR A 134 -7.52 11.83 4.94
C TYR A 134 -8.75 12.53 5.55
N LEU A 135 -9.86 12.67 4.81
CA LEU A 135 -11.09 13.33 5.30
C LEU A 135 -11.86 12.47 6.32
N GLY A 136 -11.72 11.15 6.23
CA GLY A 136 -12.41 10.20 7.09
C GLY A 136 -11.72 9.89 8.43
N GLY A 137 -10.38 9.95 8.47
CA GLY A 137 -9.58 9.41 9.58
C GLY A 137 -10.05 8.03 10.07
N ILE A 138 -9.75 7.69 11.32
CA ILE A 138 -10.25 6.48 12.05
C ILE A 138 -11.79 6.47 12.25
N ARG A 139 -12.53 7.48 11.77
CA ARG A 139 -13.96 7.65 12.09
C ARG A 139 -14.90 7.14 11.01
N ARG A 140 -14.43 6.93 9.78
CA ARG A 140 -15.32 6.65 8.64
C ARG A 140 -15.70 5.17 8.52
N VAL A 141 -14.83 4.23 8.87
CA VAL A 141 -15.11 2.78 8.80
C VAL A 141 -16.16 2.36 9.85
N ILE A 142 -16.15 2.99 11.02
CA ILE A 142 -17.14 2.76 12.09
C ILE A 142 -18.56 3.23 11.69
N GLY A 143 -18.69 4.09 10.68
CA GLY A 143 -19.95 4.70 10.26
C GLY A 143 -20.81 3.89 9.28
N GLY A 144 -20.30 2.80 8.69
CA GLY A 144 -21.10 1.89 7.86
C GLY A 144 -21.85 2.56 6.71
N VAL A 145 -21.19 3.41 5.91
CA VAL A 145 -21.77 3.93 4.66
C VAL A 145 -21.11 3.21 3.49
N PHE A 146 -21.76 2.12 3.06
CA PHE A 146 -21.59 1.51 1.75
C PHE A 146 -22.37 2.30 0.69
#